data_AF-G8DXS2-F1
#
_entry.id   AF-G8DXS2-F1
#
_cell.length_a   1.000
_cell.length_b   1.000
_cell.length_c   1.000
_cell.angle_alpha   90.00
_cell.angle_beta   90.00
_cell.angle_gamma   90.00
#
_symmetry.space_group_name_H-M   'P 1'
#
loop_
_entity.id
_entity.type
_entity.pdbx_description
1 polymer ?
#
loop_
_entity_poly.entity_id
_entity_poly.type
_entity_poly.pdbx_seq_one_letter_code
_entity_poly.pdbx_strand_id
1 'polypeptide(L)' 'YIRFSQICAKAVRDALKTEFKANAEKTSGSSIKIVKVAKKE' A
#
# COMPACT_ATOMS: atom_id res chain seq x y z
N TYR A 1 0.69 -9.15 -11.11
CA TYR A 1 -0.58 -9.02 -10.37
C TYR A 1 -0.45 -8.14 -9.12
N ILE A 2 0.39 -8.50 -8.13
CA ILE A 2 0.53 -7.74 -6.86
C ILE A 2 0.89 -6.27 -7.07
N ARG A 3 1.93 -5.99 -7.87
CA ARG A 3 2.38 -4.61 -8.14
C ARG A 3 1.34 -3.77 -8.88
N PHE A 4 0.69 -4.37 -9.88
CA PHE A 4 -0.35 -3.69 -10.66
C PHE A 4 -1.56 -3.32 -9.79
N SER A 5 -2.03 -4.27 -8.97
CA SER A 5 -3.13 -4.04 -8.03
C SER A 5 -2.83 -2.88 -7.05
N GLN A 6 -1.60 -2.82 -6.52
CA GLN A 6 -1.17 -1.72 -5.65
C GLN A 6 -1.20 -0.36 -6.36
N ILE A 7 -0.76 -0.29 -7.62
CA ILE A 7 -0.75 0.94 -8.41
C ILE A 7 -2.18 1.42 -8.70
N CYS A 8 -3.06 0.52 -9.14
CA CYS A 8 -4.47 0.85 -9.37
C CYS A 8 -5.15 1.32 -8.08
N ALA A 9 -4.93 0.62 -6.96
CA ALA A 9 -5.47 1.02 -5.67
C ALA A 9 -4.97 2.40 -5.25
N LYS A 10 -3.70 2.76 -5.53
CA LYS A 10 -3.19 4.11 -5.27
C LYS A 10 -3.90 5.16 -6.13
N ALA A 11 -3.98 4.94 -7.44
CA ALA A 11 -4.62 5.88 -8.37
C ALA A 11 -6.09 6.16 -7.99
N VAL A 12 -6.83 5.13 -7.60
CA VAL A 12 -8.21 5.28 -7.12
C VAL A 12 -8.28 6.15 -5.86
N ARG A 13 -7.39 5.92 -4.88
CA ARG A 13 -7.34 6.75 -3.65
C ARG A 13 -6.99 8.21 -3.93
N ASP A 14 -6.04 8.45 -4.83
CA ASP A 14 -5.62 9.81 -5.19
C ASP A 14 -6.77 10.63 -5.81
N ALA A 15 -7.67 9.95 -6.52
CA ALA A 15 -8.86 10.52 -7.15
C ALA A 15 -10.08 10.68 -6.22
N LEU A 16 -10.04 10.15 -4.98
CA LEU A 16 -11.15 10.30 -4.04
C LEU A 16 -11.32 11.76 -3.57
N LYS A 17 -12.55 12.11 -3.18
CA LYS A 17 -12.85 13.37 -2.51
C LYS A 17 -12.11 13.44 -1.17
N THR A 18 -11.67 14.64 -0.76
CA THR A 18 -10.86 14.88 0.44
C THR A 18 -11.46 14.27 1.71
N GLU A 19 -12.78 14.29 1.85
CA GLU A 19 -13.52 13.69 2.97
C GLU A 19 -13.24 12.19 3.16
N PHE A 20 -12.92 11.45 2.09
CA PHE A 20 -12.66 10.01 2.13
C PHE A 20 -11.16 9.66 2.10
N LYS A 21 -10.29 10.62 1.76
CA LYS A 21 -8.84 10.37 1.61
C LYS A 21 -8.19 9.88 2.90
N ALA A 22 -8.49 10.53 4.03
CA ALA A 22 -7.88 10.17 5.31
C ALA A 22 -8.18 8.72 5.73
N ASN A 23 -9.39 8.22 5.45
CA ASN A 23 -9.74 6.82 5.73
C ASN A 23 -9.03 5.85 4.77
N ALA A 24 -8.98 6.22 3.49
CA ALA A 24 -8.33 5.43 2.46
C ALA A 24 -6.81 5.32 2.68
N GLU A 25 -6.17 6.38 3.15
CA GLU A 25 -4.75 6.42 3.51
C GLU A 25 -4.43 5.53 4.71
N LYS A 26 -5.24 5.58 5.77
CA LYS A 26 -5.10 4.69 6.94
C LYS A 26 -5.08 3.21 6.55
N THR A 27 -5.94 2.82 5.61
CA THR A 27 -6.02 1.43 5.13
C THR A 27 -4.84 1.04 4.24
N SER A 28 -4.21 2.01 3.56
CA SER A 28 -3.09 1.78 2.65
C SER A 28 -1.75 1.57 3.35
N GLY A 29 -1.65 1.94 4.63
CA GLY A 29 -0.43 1.83 5.44
C GLY A 29 -0.06 0.37 5.69
N SER A 30 0.82 -0.18 4.86
CA SER A 30 1.40 -1.49 5.12
C SER A 30 2.49 -1.35 6.19
N SER A 31 2.18 -1.78 7.42
CA SER A 31 3.12 -1.86 8.55
C SER A 31 4.01 -3.12 8.50
N ILE A 32 4.18 -3.71 7.31
CA ILE A 32 4.90 -4.98 7.17
C ILE A 32 6.40 -4.71 7.06
N LYS A 33 7.14 -5.03 8.12
CA LYS A 33 8.60 -5.02 8.12
C LYS A 33 9.13 -6.22 7.32
N ILE A 34 9.71 -5.97 6.15
CA ILE A 34 10.38 -7.00 5.36
C ILE A 34 11.82 -7.12 5.87
N VAL A 35 12.15 -8.26 6.48
CA VAL A 35 13.52 -8.60 6.88
C VAL A 35 14.10 -9.58 5.88
N LYS A 36 15.21 -9.21 5.24
CA LYS A 36 15.97 -10.13 4.39
C LYS A 36 16.84 -11.01 5.28
N VAL A 37 16.47 -12.29 5.41
CA VAL A 37 17.31 -13.27 6.10
C VAL A 37 18.41 -13.71 5.13
N ALA A 38 19.67 -13.56 5.53
CA ALA A 38 20.79 -14.15 4.82
C ALA A 38 20.74 -15.68 5.02
N LYS A 39 20.87 -16.45 3.94
CA LYS A 39 21.00 -17.90 4.04
C LYS A 39 22.28 -18.19 4.82
N LYS A 40 22.16 -18.83 5.98
CA LYS A 40 23.33 -19.39 6.68
C LYS A 40 23.77 -20.62 5.90
N GLU A 41 25.03 -20.60 5.48
CA GLU A 41 25.75 -21.75 4.91
C GLU A 41 25.95 -22.85 5.97
#